data_AF-A0A9W9HY66-F1
#
_entry.id   AF-A0A9W9HY66-F1
#
_cell.length_a   1.000
_cell.length_b   1.000
_cell.length_c   1.000
_cell.angle_alpha   90.00
_cell.angle_beta   90.00
_cell.angle_gamma   90.00
#
_symmetry.space_group_name_H-M   'P 1'
#
loop_
_entity.id
_entity.type
_entity.pdbx_description
1 polymer ?
#
loop_
_entity_poly.entity_id
_entity_poly.type
_entity_poly.pdbx_seq_one_letter_code
_entity_poly.pdbx_strand_id
1 'polypeptide(L)'
;MLSKMGVLFRKRRKNALYAQIEERHSHWEVEKLTAANSKLRLDLHNARMRSAKLKRQVAMYDLLFAHIQSRVGHAAIDNLEQDDPSQPPSPLVSPKTDSSPQWIGDLWICSDSDYLKAAENYWKDGDPHTALTIVDNAIHTNPFLSVVEELHCRVFAAAALHATGRYETSNAHLQRVLQTISIGPEPSYRPYRDIMGIAYYIEGRNFLELEEFDKAFWSLSRALKTQTRGYEIKAGEFQTKTIEDFTRKEACEDAAPDAGSLRLISRNKENLD
;
A
#
# COMPACT_ATOMS: atom_id res chain seq x y z
N MET A 1 20.51 72.48 -49.40
CA MET A 1 21.03 71.62 -48.32
C MET A 1 19.96 70.97 -47.43
N LEU A 2 18.75 71.54 -47.29
CA LEU A 2 17.68 71.00 -46.43
C LEU A 2 17.13 69.61 -46.86
N SER A 3 17.10 69.32 -48.17
CA SER A 3 16.60 68.03 -48.69
C SER A 3 17.45 66.81 -48.27
N LYS A 4 18.78 66.96 -48.14
CA LYS A 4 19.68 65.86 -47.71
C LYS A 4 19.52 65.53 -46.22
N MET A 5 19.23 66.51 -45.37
CA MET A 5 18.97 66.24 -43.94
C MET A 5 17.68 65.45 -43.73
N GLY A 6 16.60 65.75 -44.45
CA GLY A 6 15.34 65.00 -44.35
C GLY A 6 15.48 63.51 -44.70
N VAL A 7 16.35 63.17 -45.66
CA VAL A 7 16.63 61.77 -46.05
C VAL A 7 17.41 61.03 -44.96
N LEU A 8 18.39 61.69 -44.32
CA LEU A 8 19.17 61.10 -43.23
C LEU A 8 18.32 60.84 -41.98
N PHE A 9 17.43 61.77 -41.61
CA PHE A 9 16.50 61.59 -40.50
C PHE A 9 15.51 60.45 -40.75
N ARG A 10 14.97 60.32 -41.98
CA ARG A 10 14.10 59.18 -42.34
C ARG A 10 14.85 57.84 -42.28
N LYS A 11 16.10 57.79 -42.74
CA LYS A 11 16.94 56.58 -42.68
C LYS A 11 17.24 56.16 -41.25
N ARG A 12 17.63 57.11 -40.38
CA ARG A 12 17.87 56.84 -38.95
C ARG A 12 16.61 56.34 -38.23
N ARG A 13 15.45 56.96 -38.50
CA ARG A 13 14.18 56.53 -37.92
C ARG A 13 13.76 55.13 -38.38
N LYS A 14 13.97 54.79 -39.66
CA LYS A 14 13.75 53.43 -40.16
C LYS A 14 14.67 52.42 -39.49
N ASN A 15 15.96 52.71 -39.40
CA ASN A 15 16.92 51.81 -38.75
C ASN A 15 16.60 51.58 -37.27
N ALA A 16 16.19 52.62 -36.54
CA ALA A 16 15.77 52.49 -35.14
C ALA A 16 14.51 51.62 -34.98
N LEU A 17 13.54 51.73 -35.90
CA LEU A 17 12.35 50.89 -35.90
C LEU A 17 12.70 49.42 -36.18
N TYR A 18 13.60 49.15 -37.13
CA TYR A 18 14.07 47.79 -37.41
C TYR A 18 14.77 47.17 -36.20
N ALA A 19 15.67 47.90 -35.54
CA ALA A 19 16.34 47.43 -34.33
C ALA A 19 15.34 47.10 -33.20
N GLN A 20 14.30 47.91 -33.02
CA GLN A 20 13.26 47.66 -32.00
C GLN A 20 12.39 46.44 -32.34
N ILE A 21 12.09 46.19 -33.62
CA ILE A 21 11.35 44.99 -34.05
C ILE A 21 12.20 43.74 -33.83
N GLU A 22 13.49 43.81 -34.17
CA GLU A 22 14.44 42.71 -33.98
C GLU A 22 14.62 42.38 -32.49
N GLU A 23 14.78 43.39 -31.63
CA GLU A 23 14.88 43.21 -30.17
C GLU A 23 13.62 42.57 -29.58
N ARG A 24 12.42 43.01 -30.01
CA ARG A 24 11.15 42.41 -29.59
C ARG A 24 11.01 40.97 -30.06
N HIS A 25 11.45 40.67 -31.28
CA HIS A 25 11.43 39.32 -31.81
C HIS A 25 12.36 38.40 -31.00
N SER A 26 13.60 38.84 -30.73
CA SER A 26 14.54 38.09 -29.90
C SER A 26 14.03 37.89 -28.47
N HIS A 27 13.41 38.90 -27.86
CA HIS A 27 12.80 38.76 -26.54
C HIS A 27 11.68 37.71 -26.53
N TRP A 28 10.77 37.78 -27.51
CA TRP A 28 9.70 36.80 -27.66
C TRP A 28 10.23 35.38 -27.89
N GLU A 29 11.30 35.21 -28.68
CA GLU A 29 11.96 33.91 -28.85
C GLU A 29 12.56 33.39 -27.55
N VAL A 30 13.21 34.25 -26.77
CA VAL A 30 13.78 33.89 -25.45
C VAL A 30 12.67 33.49 -24.48
N GLU A 31 11.56 34.22 -24.41
CA GLU A 31 10.41 33.84 -23.57
C GLU A 31 9.82 32.50 -24.00
N LYS A 32 9.65 32.28 -25.31
CA LYS A 32 9.16 31.01 -25.85
C LYS A 32 10.09 29.84 -25.51
N LEU A 33 11.40 30.05 -25.62
CA LEU A 33 12.42 29.04 -25.30
C LEU A 33 12.48 28.75 -23.79
N THR A 34 12.39 29.77 -22.94
CA THR A 34 12.38 29.59 -21.48
C THR A 34 11.13 28.85 -21.01
N ALA A 35 9.96 29.16 -21.56
CA ALA A 35 8.72 28.43 -21.31
C ALA A 35 8.78 26.97 -21.81
N ALA A 36 9.37 26.74 -22.99
CA ALA A 36 9.58 25.38 -23.50
C ALA A 36 10.55 24.58 -22.61
N ASN A 37 11.62 25.21 -22.14
CA ASN A 37 12.62 24.58 -21.28
C ASN A 37 12.04 24.24 -19.88
N SER A 38 11.24 25.14 -19.30
CA SER A 38 10.56 24.86 -18.01
C SER A 38 9.58 23.69 -18.13
N LYS A 39 8.80 23.63 -19.21
CA LYS A 39 7.91 22.50 -19.51
C LYS A 39 8.69 21.18 -19.66
N LEU A 40 9.78 21.18 -20.44
CA LEU A 40 10.63 20.01 -20.63
C LEU A 40 11.24 19.50 -19.30
N ARG A 41 11.63 20.41 -18.41
CA ARG A 41 12.13 20.04 -17.07
C ARG A 41 11.06 19.37 -16.22
N LEU A 42 9.83 19.89 -16.24
CA LEU A 42 8.70 19.29 -15.54
C LEU A 42 8.38 17.90 -16.11
N ASP A 43 8.32 17.77 -17.44
CA ASP A 43 8.06 16.50 -18.12
C ASP A 43 9.15 15.46 -17.81
N LEU A 44 10.43 15.88 -17.80
CA LEU A 44 11.55 15.02 -17.42
C LEU A 44 11.46 14.57 -15.96
N HIS A 45 11.10 15.48 -15.04
CA HIS A 45 10.90 15.14 -13.64
C HIS A 45 9.77 14.11 -13.47
N ASN A 46 8.62 14.34 -14.10
CA ASN A 46 7.47 13.43 -14.08
C ASN A 46 7.83 12.06 -14.68
N ALA A 47 8.58 12.03 -15.78
CA ALA A 47 9.05 10.81 -16.41
C ALA A 47 10.00 10.02 -15.49
N ARG A 48 10.92 10.71 -14.79
CA ARG A 48 11.81 10.09 -13.79
C ARG A 48 11.03 9.48 -12.63
N MET A 49 10.06 10.20 -12.08
CA MET A 49 9.19 9.70 -11.01
C MET A 49 8.40 8.48 -11.47
N ARG A 50 7.85 8.49 -12.69
CA ARG A 50 7.14 7.34 -13.27
C ARG A 50 8.06 6.14 -13.50
N SER A 51 9.29 6.37 -13.98
CA SER A 51 10.29 5.31 -14.17
C SER A 51 10.69 4.67 -12.85
N ALA A 52 10.96 5.47 -11.81
CA ALA A 52 11.28 4.95 -10.48
C ALA A 52 10.14 4.10 -9.89
N LYS A 53 8.89 4.58 -10.03
CA LYS A 53 7.69 3.83 -9.62
C LYS A 53 7.58 2.48 -10.34
N LEU A 54 7.75 2.46 -11.66
CA LEU A 54 7.69 1.22 -12.44
C LEU A 54 8.82 0.25 -12.09
N LYS A 55 10.05 0.74 -11.90
CA LYS A 55 11.17 -0.12 -11.47
C LYS A 55 10.90 -0.79 -10.12
N ARG A 56 10.36 -0.04 -9.15
CA ARG A 56 9.93 -0.60 -7.87
C ARG A 56 8.85 -1.66 -8.06
N GLN A 57 7.89 -1.43 -8.95
CA GLN A 57 6.85 -2.40 -9.25
C GLN A 57 7.39 -3.68 -9.90
N VAL A 58 8.34 -3.58 -10.83
CA VAL A 58 8.97 -4.74 -11.47
C VAL A 58 9.75 -5.56 -10.44
N ALA A 59 10.64 -4.95 -9.66
CA ALA A 59 11.41 -5.64 -8.63
C ALA A 59 10.50 -6.37 -7.62
N MET A 60 9.36 -5.74 -7.30
CA MET A 60 8.33 -6.31 -6.44
C MET A 60 7.63 -7.52 -7.07
N TYR A 61 7.32 -7.49 -8.37
CA TYR A 61 6.77 -8.66 -9.07
C TYR A 61 7.79 -9.79 -9.21
N ASP A 62 9.06 -9.47 -9.48
CA ASP A 62 10.14 -10.46 -9.56
C ASP A 62 10.31 -11.19 -8.23
N LEU A 63 10.25 -10.47 -7.10
CA LEU A 63 10.31 -11.06 -5.76
C LEU A 63 9.12 -12.01 -5.49
N LEU A 64 7.89 -11.57 -5.79
CA LEU A 64 6.70 -12.40 -5.65
C LEU A 64 6.75 -13.64 -6.55
N PHE A 65 7.28 -13.49 -7.76
CA PHE A 65 7.41 -14.58 -8.71
C PHE A 65 8.44 -15.61 -8.22
N ALA A 66 9.61 -15.16 -7.76
CA ALA A 66 10.63 -16.02 -7.17
C ALA A 66 10.06 -16.83 -5.98
N HIS A 67 9.24 -16.20 -5.13
CA HIS A 67 8.58 -16.87 -4.02
C HIS A 67 7.61 -17.97 -4.46
N ILE A 68 6.72 -17.65 -5.42
CA ILE A 68 5.78 -18.64 -5.96
C ILE A 68 6.54 -19.83 -6.52
N GLN A 69 7.65 -19.60 -7.22
CA GLN A 69 8.50 -20.66 -7.73
C GLN A 69 9.14 -21.50 -6.60
N SER A 70 9.64 -20.85 -5.54
CA SER A 70 10.20 -21.55 -4.38
C SER A 70 9.18 -22.48 -3.70
N ARG A 71 7.95 -22.01 -3.46
CA ARG A 71 6.89 -22.83 -2.84
C ARG A 71 6.41 -23.98 -3.71
N VAL A 72 6.30 -23.76 -5.02
CA VAL A 72 5.92 -24.84 -5.96
C VAL A 72 7.00 -25.93 -5.98
N GLY A 73 8.27 -25.57 -5.80
CA GLY A 73 9.36 -26.53 -5.64
C GLY A 73 9.26 -27.37 -4.37
N HIS A 74 8.92 -26.77 -3.24
CA HIS A 74 8.80 -27.48 -1.94
C HIS A 74 7.56 -28.37 -1.86
N ALA A 75 6.40 -27.89 -2.37
CA ALA A 75 5.17 -28.69 -2.38
C ALA A 75 5.27 -29.95 -3.26
N ALA A 76 6.19 -30.00 -4.23
CA ALA A 76 6.44 -31.19 -5.02
C ALA A 76 7.26 -32.26 -4.28
N ILE A 77 7.99 -31.89 -3.23
CA ILE A 77 8.86 -32.77 -2.44
C ILE A 77 8.09 -33.34 -1.24
N ASP A 78 7.26 -32.52 -0.57
CA ASP A 78 6.46 -32.97 0.59
C ASP A 78 5.34 -33.96 0.24
N ASN A 79 4.94 -34.05 -1.04
CA ASN A 79 3.96 -35.04 -1.50
C ASN A 79 4.55 -36.46 -1.66
N LEU A 80 5.80 -36.70 -1.24
CA LEU A 80 6.43 -38.03 -1.24
C LEU A 80 6.63 -38.65 0.17
N GLU A 81 6.43 -37.91 1.26
CA GLU A 81 6.43 -38.47 2.62
C GLU A 81 5.02 -38.56 3.18
N GLN A 82 4.33 -39.63 2.80
CA GLN A 82 3.11 -40.09 3.45
C GLN A 82 3.45 -40.94 4.68
N ASP A 83 2.68 -40.71 5.75
CA ASP A 83 2.46 -41.52 6.97
C ASP A 83 3.36 -41.29 8.19
N ASP A 84 2.90 -40.42 9.11
CA ASP A 84 2.79 -40.80 10.53
C ASP A 84 1.61 -40.05 11.23
N PRO A 85 0.50 -40.72 11.57
CA PRO A 85 -0.66 -40.11 12.25
C PRO A 85 -0.46 -39.84 13.77
N SER A 86 0.78 -39.79 14.25
CA SER A 86 1.09 -39.75 15.68
C SER A 86 1.43 -38.35 16.24
N GLN A 87 1.42 -37.30 15.43
CA GLN A 87 1.94 -36.00 15.87
C GLN A 87 0.88 -35.16 16.60
N PRO A 88 1.11 -34.76 17.87
CA PRO A 88 0.18 -33.90 18.60
C PRO A 88 0.14 -32.50 17.97
N PRO A 89 -1.00 -31.78 18.09
CA PRO A 89 -1.18 -30.48 17.48
C PRO A 89 -0.10 -29.48 17.92
N SER A 90 0.55 -28.85 16.95
CA SER A 90 1.54 -27.80 17.17
C SER A 90 0.98 -26.69 18.08
N PRO A 91 1.81 -26.12 18.96
CA PRO A 91 1.33 -25.19 19.98
C PRO A 91 0.77 -23.93 19.33
N LEU A 92 -0.37 -23.46 19.85
CA LEU A 92 -0.90 -22.12 19.58
C LEU A 92 0.24 -21.10 19.68
N VAL A 93 0.45 -20.36 18.60
CA VAL A 93 1.32 -19.19 18.57
C VAL A 93 0.88 -18.24 19.68
N SER A 94 1.72 -18.13 20.71
CA SER A 94 1.50 -17.22 21.82
C SER A 94 1.40 -15.79 21.29
N PRO A 95 0.39 -15.01 21.70
CA PRO A 95 0.28 -13.62 21.26
C PRO A 95 1.51 -12.85 21.73
N LYS A 96 2.26 -12.27 20.77
CA LYS A 96 3.39 -11.36 21.02
C LYS A 96 2.90 -10.21 21.90
N THR A 97 3.08 -10.37 23.20
CA THR A 97 2.73 -9.41 24.24
C THR A 97 3.91 -8.48 24.38
N ASP A 98 4.02 -7.50 23.47
CA ASP A 98 4.84 -6.28 23.62
C ASP A 98 4.62 -5.28 22.46
N SER A 99 3.52 -5.42 21.71
CA SER A 99 3.11 -4.36 20.78
C SER A 99 2.58 -3.20 21.61
N SER A 100 3.34 -2.10 21.69
CA SER A 100 2.81 -0.79 22.08
C SER A 100 1.43 -0.58 21.44
N PRO A 101 0.42 -0.03 22.15
CA PRO A 101 -0.91 0.13 21.59
C PRO A 101 -0.80 0.86 20.26
N GLN A 102 -1.06 0.16 19.15
CA GLN A 102 -1.01 0.73 17.81
C GLN A 102 -2.01 1.87 17.80
N TRP A 103 -1.48 3.09 17.70
CA TRP A 103 -2.26 4.29 17.89
C TRP A 103 -3.37 4.33 16.83
N ILE A 104 -4.55 4.87 17.18
CA ILE A 104 -5.67 5.00 16.24
C ILE A 104 -5.19 5.59 14.90
N GLY A 105 -4.25 6.54 14.96
CA GLY A 105 -3.66 7.20 13.80
C GLY A 105 -2.99 6.25 12.81
N ASP A 106 -2.49 5.07 13.18
CA ASP A 106 -1.81 4.16 12.25
C ASP A 106 -2.78 3.25 11.48
N LEU A 107 -3.98 3.05 12.00
CA LEU A 107 -4.98 2.13 11.45
C LEU A 107 -6.23 2.84 10.93
N TRP A 108 -6.66 3.88 11.63
CA TRP A 108 -7.90 4.61 11.39
C TRP A 108 -7.66 6.12 11.28
N ILE A 109 -8.14 6.72 10.20
CA ILE A 109 -8.21 8.17 10.06
C ILE A 109 -9.59 8.58 10.57
N CYS A 110 -9.63 9.34 11.67
CA CYS A 110 -10.88 9.77 12.28
C CYS A 110 -11.79 10.46 11.25
N SER A 111 -13.04 10.05 11.25
CA SER A 111 -14.07 10.59 10.40
C SER A 111 -14.80 11.71 11.12
N ASP A 112 -15.20 12.75 10.39
CA ASP A 112 -16.05 13.82 10.94
C ASP A 112 -17.53 13.38 11.05
N SER A 113 -17.80 12.07 11.08
CA SER A 113 -19.12 11.46 11.04
C SER A 113 -19.74 11.37 12.44
N ASP A 114 -20.92 11.95 12.62
CA ASP A 114 -21.61 11.96 13.93
C ASP A 114 -21.88 10.56 14.49
N TYR A 115 -22.16 9.58 13.63
CA TYR A 115 -22.46 8.19 14.04
C TYR A 115 -21.24 7.40 14.54
N LEU A 116 -20.01 7.83 14.21
CA LEU A 116 -18.77 7.20 14.70
C LEU A 116 -18.07 8.03 15.78
N LYS A 117 -18.40 9.32 15.89
CA LYS A 117 -17.70 10.29 16.76
C LYS A 117 -17.52 9.81 18.20
N ALA A 118 -18.56 9.22 18.80
CA ALA A 118 -18.47 8.70 20.16
C ALA A 118 -17.44 7.56 20.25
N ALA A 119 -17.53 6.56 19.38
CA ALA A 119 -16.62 5.43 19.37
C ALA A 119 -15.17 5.84 19.05
N GLU A 120 -14.99 6.76 18.10
CA GLU A 120 -13.67 7.30 17.77
C GLU A 120 -13.02 8.02 18.95
N ASN A 121 -13.79 8.75 19.76
CA ASN A 121 -13.26 9.41 20.96
C ASN A 121 -12.82 8.39 22.01
N TYR A 122 -13.62 7.36 22.29
CA TYR A 122 -13.21 6.29 23.21
C TYR A 122 -11.93 5.58 22.75
N TRP A 123 -11.79 5.33 21.45
CA TRP A 123 -10.56 4.73 20.95
C TRP A 123 -9.36 5.70 21.01
N LYS A 124 -9.55 7.00 20.75
CA LYS A 124 -8.49 8.02 20.98
C LYS A 124 -8.01 8.03 22.43
N ASP A 125 -8.91 7.81 23.37
CA ASP A 125 -8.61 7.72 24.81
C ASP A 125 -7.95 6.38 25.20
N GLY A 126 -7.67 5.52 24.22
CA GLY A 126 -6.94 4.25 24.41
C GLY A 126 -7.85 3.06 24.69
N ASP A 127 -9.17 3.18 24.51
CA ASP A 127 -10.12 2.10 24.76
C ASP A 127 -10.81 1.59 23.48
N PRO A 128 -10.13 0.71 22.70
CA PRO A 128 -10.71 0.11 21.50
C PRO A 128 -11.85 -0.87 21.82
N HIS A 129 -11.94 -1.41 23.05
CA HIS A 129 -12.99 -2.35 23.42
C HIS A 129 -14.32 -1.64 23.59
N THR A 130 -14.34 -0.54 24.34
CA THR A 130 -15.55 0.28 24.49
C THR A 130 -15.97 0.88 23.15
N ALA A 131 -15.01 1.33 22.33
CA ALA A 131 -15.29 1.80 20.97
C ALA A 131 -15.98 0.71 20.12
N LEU A 132 -15.51 -0.54 20.19
CA LEU A 132 -16.11 -1.67 19.50
C LEU A 132 -17.55 -1.93 19.98
N THR A 133 -17.79 -1.91 21.30
CA THR A 133 -19.14 -2.10 21.87
C THR A 133 -20.10 -0.99 21.43
N ILE A 134 -19.65 0.26 21.39
CA ILE A 134 -20.47 1.39 20.94
C ILE A 134 -20.89 1.21 19.48
N VAL A 135 -19.95 0.84 18.61
CA VAL A 135 -20.25 0.66 17.19
C VAL A 135 -21.12 -0.57 16.94
N ASP A 136 -20.87 -1.67 17.65
CA ASP A 136 -21.70 -2.87 17.55
C ASP A 136 -23.14 -2.58 17.97
N ASN A 137 -23.33 -1.85 19.07
CA ASN A 137 -24.65 -1.38 19.47
C ASN A 137 -25.27 -0.49 18.40
N ALA A 138 -24.53 0.49 17.85
CA ALA A 138 -25.05 1.38 16.82
C ALA A 138 -25.56 0.60 15.59
N ILE A 139 -24.83 -0.41 15.13
CA ILE A 139 -25.23 -1.27 14.00
C ILE A 139 -26.52 -2.03 14.29
N HIS A 140 -26.70 -2.57 15.50
CA HIS A 140 -27.84 -3.41 15.83
C HIS A 140 -29.07 -2.64 16.32
N THR A 141 -28.90 -1.47 16.93
CA THR A 141 -30.00 -0.72 17.56
C THR A 141 -30.50 0.45 16.73
N ASN A 142 -29.72 0.95 15.76
CA ASN A 142 -30.12 2.12 14.97
C ASN A 142 -30.73 1.72 13.62
N PRO A 143 -32.06 1.75 13.45
CA PRO A 143 -32.72 1.37 12.19
C PRO A 143 -32.55 2.43 11.08
N PHE A 144 -31.99 3.60 11.41
CA PHE A 144 -31.85 4.72 10.47
C PHE A 144 -30.47 4.81 9.81
N LEU A 145 -29.56 3.88 10.09
CA LEU A 145 -28.28 3.84 9.42
C LEU A 145 -28.47 3.52 7.94
N SER A 146 -27.91 4.35 7.07
CA SER A 146 -27.79 4.01 5.66
C SER A 146 -26.80 2.85 5.47
N VAL A 147 -26.92 2.13 4.36
CA VAL A 147 -26.02 1.02 4.02
C VAL A 147 -24.54 1.46 4.02
N VAL A 148 -24.24 2.68 3.56
CA VAL A 148 -22.88 3.21 3.54
C VAL A 148 -22.36 3.43 4.97
N GLU A 149 -23.18 3.99 5.86
CA GLU A 149 -22.81 4.22 7.26
C GLU A 149 -22.65 2.90 8.01
N GLU A 150 -23.53 1.93 7.78
CA GLU A 150 -23.40 0.59 8.36
C GLU A 150 -22.09 -0.08 7.93
N LEU A 151 -21.75 -0.04 6.64
CA LEU A 151 -20.49 -0.58 6.14
C LEU A 151 -19.29 0.16 6.74
N HIS A 152 -19.36 1.49 6.87
CA HIS A 152 -18.31 2.28 7.49
C HIS A 152 -18.10 1.89 8.97
N CYS A 153 -19.19 1.72 9.72
CA CYS A 153 -19.17 1.18 11.08
C CYS A 153 -18.53 -0.22 11.15
N ARG A 154 -18.86 -1.10 10.21
CA ARG A 154 -18.27 -2.46 10.16
C ARG A 154 -16.75 -2.43 9.90
N VAL A 155 -16.28 -1.52 9.04
CA VAL A 155 -14.82 -1.34 8.83
C VAL A 155 -14.16 -0.76 10.07
N PHE A 156 -14.78 0.22 10.74
CA PHE A 156 -14.28 0.74 12.02
C PHE A 156 -14.18 -0.37 13.08
N ALA A 157 -15.21 -1.21 13.21
CA ALA A 157 -15.21 -2.35 14.12
C ALA A 157 -14.06 -3.33 13.79
N ALA A 158 -13.79 -3.59 12.50
CA ALA A 158 -12.65 -4.40 12.09
C ALA A 158 -11.31 -3.75 12.48
N ALA A 159 -11.18 -2.43 12.37
CA ALA A 159 -9.99 -1.70 12.79
C ALA A 159 -9.77 -1.82 14.31
N ALA A 160 -10.83 -1.68 15.11
CA ALA A 160 -10.75 -1.87 16.56
C ALA A 160 -10.37 -3.32 16.91
N LEU A 161 -10.93 -4.31 16.21
CA LEU A 161 -10.56 -5.72 16.38
C LEU A 161 -9.07 -5.97 16.09
N HIS A 162 -8.51 -5.35 15.05
CA HIS A 162 -7.08 -5.39 14.77
C HIS A 162 -6.27 -4.87 15.96
N ALA A 163 -6.63 -3.70 16.51
CA ALA A 163 -5.93 -3.11 17.65
C ALA A 163 -5.98 -3.99 18.92
N THR A 164 -7.00 -4.84 19.05
CA THR A 164 -7.11 -5.83 20.13
C THR A 164 -6.42 -7.17 19.84
N GLY A 165 -5.72 -7.31 18.71
CA GLY A 165 -5.04 -8.54 18.30
C GLY A 165 -5.95 -9.63 17.72
N ARG A 166 -7.20 -9.29 17.36
CA ARG A 166 -8.21 -10.24 16.85
C ARG A 166 -8.27 -10.22 15.32
N TYR A 167 -7.15 -10.54 14.67
CA TYR A 167 -6.94 -10.32 13.23
C TYR A 167 -7.88 -11.15 12.34
N GLU A 168 -8.14 -12.40 12.66
CA GLU A 168 -9.02 -13.29 11.89
C GLU A 168 -10.48 -12.84 11.98
N THR A 169 -10.90 -12.40 13.18
CA THR A 169 -12.24 -11.82 13.37
C THR A 169 -12.37 -10.52 12.58
N SER A 170 -11.33 -9.66 12.64
CA SER A 170 -11.27 -8.44 11.85
C SER A 170 -11.41 -8.75 10.34
N ASN A 171 -10.67 -9.72 9.81
CA ASN A 171 -10.77 -10.16 8.42
C ASN A 171 -12.17 -10.67 8.05
N ALA A 172 -12.84 -11.41 8.93
CA ALA A 172 -14.21 -11.87 8.67
C ALA A 172 -15.21 -10.70 8.52
N HIS A 173 -15.05 -9.62 9.31
CA HIS A 173 -15.85 -8.40 9.15
C HIS A 173 -15.56 -7.70 7.82
N LEU A 174 -14.28 -7.59 7.44
CA LEU A 174 -13.85 -6.94 6.20
C LEU A 174 -14.34 -7.70 4.95
N GLN A 175 -14.27 -9.03 4.96
CA GLN A 175 -14.78 -9.86 3.87
C GLN A 175 -16.27 -9.64 3.63
N ARG A 176 -17.07 -9.55 4.70
CA ARG A 176 -18.50 -9.23 4.57
C ARG A 176 -18.71 -7.86 3.95
N VAL A 177 -17.99 -6.84 4.40
CA VAL A 177 -18.06 -5.48 3.82
C VAL A 177 -17.74 -5.51 2.32
N LEU A 178 -16.63 -6.14 1.94
CA LEU A 178 -16.20 -6.24 0.55
C LEU A 178 -17.19 -7.02 -0.32
N GLN A 179 -17.78 -8.10 0.19
CA GLN A 179 -18.83 -8.85 -0.50
C GLN A 179 -20.10 -8.01 -0.69
N THR A 180 -20.56 -7.30 0.35
CA THR A 180 -21.73 -6.42 0.25
C THR A 180 -21.52 -5.33 -0.79
N ILE A 181 -20.34 -4.70 -0.84
CA ILE A 181 -20.04 -3.68 -1.85
C ILE A 181 -19.96 -4.29 -3.25
N SER A 182 -19.41 -5.50 -3.39
CA SER A 182 -19.28 -6.17 -4.69
C SER A 182 -20.62 -6.59 -5.30
N ILE A 183 -21.61 -6.89 -4.45
CA ILE A 183 -22.98 -7.27 -4.86
C ILE A 183 -23.87 -6.02 -4.98
N GLY A 184 -23.53 -4.95 -4.27
CA GLY A 184 -24.29 -3.72 -4.16
C GLY A 184 -24.23 -2.78 -5.38
N PRO A 185 -24.85 -1.59 -5.27
CA PRO A 185 -24.86 -0.61 -6.35
C PRO A 185 -23.46 -0.06 -6.66
N GLU A 186 -23.34 0.51 -7.86
CA GLU A 186 -22.10 0.74 -8.59
C GLU A 186 -20.85 1.01 -7.72
N PRO A 187 -19.80 0.16 -7.80
CA PRO A 187 -18.58 0.31 -7.00
C PRO A 187 -17.76 1.56 -7.37
N SER A 188 -18.16 2.29 -8.41
CA SER A 188 -17.63 3.59 -8.78
C SER A 188 -18.12 4.72 -7.86
N TYR A 189 -19.18 4.50 -7.07
CA TYR A 189 -19.66 5.47 -6.10
C TYR A 189 -18.61 5.72 -5.02
N ARG A 190 -18.23 6.99 -4.88
CA ARG A 190 -17.04 7.41 -4.11
C ARG A 190 -17.02 6.89 -2.66
N PRO A 191 -18.11 6.97 -1.87
CA PRO A 191 -18.12 6.41 -0.51
C PRO A 191 -17.81 4.90 -0.46
N TYR A 192 -18.31 4.09 -1.39
CA TYR A 192 -17.99 2.66 -1.41
C TYR A 192 -16.52 2.43 -1.77
N ARG A 193 -15.99 3.19 -2.73
CA ARG A 193 -14.56 3.12 -3.09
C ARG A 193 -13.67 3.47 -1.90
N ASP A 194 -14.02 4.52 -1.15
CA ASP A 194 -13.28 4.94 0.03
C ASP A 194 -13.32 3.84 1.11
N ILE A 195 -14.51 3.31 1.43
CA ILE A 195 -14.69 2.20 2.39
C ILE A 195 -13.92 0.95 1.96
N MET A 196 -13.97 0.56 0.68
CA MET A 196 -13.20 -0.58 0.15
C MET A 196 -11.70 -0.38 0.34
N GLY A 197 -11.19 0.83 0.09
CA GLY A 197 -9.78 1.12 0.26
C GLY A 197 -9.31 1.00 1.70
N ILE A 198 -10.10 1.51 2.65
CA ILE A 198 -9.84 1.36 4.08
C ILE A 198 -9.90 -0.12 4.47
N ALA A 199 -10.90 -0.85 3.96
CA ALA A 199 -11.06 -2.27 4.24
C ALA A 199 -9.85 -3.09 3.77
N TYR A 200 -9.39 -2.89 2.53
CA TYR A 200 -8.19 -3.55 2.02
C TYR A 200 -6.92 -3.17 2.77
N TYR A 201 -6.82 -1.93 3.25
CA TYR A 201 -5.68 -1.51 4.06
C TYR A 201 -5.63 -2.27 5.39
N ILE A 202 -6.76 -2.31 6.13
CA ILE A 202 -6.84 -3.02 7.42
C ILE A 202 -6.64 -4.53 7.20
N GLU A 203 -7.20 -5.10 6.13
CA GLU A 203 -7.00 -6.52 5.77
C GLU A 203 -5.52 -6.82 5.54
N GLY A 204 -4.83 -5.94 4.78
CA GLY A 204 -3.39 -6.04 4.57
C GLY A 204 -2.58 -5.96 5.86
N ARG A 205 -3.01 -5.11 6.80
CA ARG A 205 -2.42 -5.00 8.14
C ARG A 205 -2.66 -6.26 8.99
N ASN A 206 -3.86 -6.82 8.97
CA ASN A 206 -4.15 -8.10 9.64
C ASN A 206 -3.22 -9.20 9.11
N PHE A 207 -3.07 -9.32 7.79
CA PHE A 207 -2.20 -10.33 7.20
C PHE A 207 -0.72 -10.13 7.53
N LEU A 208 -0.26 -8.89 7.71
CA LEU A 208 1.10 -8.63 8.19
C LEU A 208 1.33 -9.18 9.60
N GLU A 209 0.38 -8.98 10.50
CA GLU A 209 0.46 -9.49 11.88
C GLU A 209 0.34 -11.02 11.94
N LEU A 210 -0.36 -11.63 10.98
CA LEU A 210 -0.47 -13.07 10.79
C LEU A 210 0.71 -13.68 9.99
N GLU A 211 1.69 -12.88 9.58
CA GLU A 211 2.83 -13.28 8.74
C GLU A 211 2.42 -13.91 7.38
N GLU A 212 1.22 -13.61 6.88
CA GLU A 212 0.73 -14.00 5.56
C GLU A 212 1.10 -12.93 4.52
N PHE A 213 2.41 -12.79 4.26
CA PHE A 213 2.98 -11.67 3.51
C PHE A 213 2.46 -11.54 2.07
N ASP A 214 2.15 -12.66 1.41
CA ASP A 214 1.57 -12.71 0.07
C ASP A 214 0.17 -12.07 0.04
N LYS A 215 -0.69 -12.46 0.98
CA LYS A 215 -2.05 -11.89 1.10
C LYS A 215 -1.99 -10.43 1.53
N ALA A 216 -1.13 -10.10 2.50
CA ALA A 216 -0.89 -8.73 2.93
C ALA A 216 -0.54 -7.82 1.75
N PHE A 217 0.40 -8.28 0.92
CA PHE A 217 0.85 -7.57 -0.26
C PHE A 217 -0.29 -7.28 -1.23
N TRP A 218 -1.12 -8.28 -1.55
CA TRP A 218 -2.23 -8.12 -2.49
C TRP A 218 -3.31 -7.20 -1.95
N SER A 219 -3.65 -7.30 -0.66
CA SER A 219 -4.61 -6.41 -0.02
C SER A 219 -4.11 -4.96 0.01
N LEU A 220 -2.87 -4.71 0.42
CA LEU A 220 -2.27 -3.37 0.38
C LEU A 220 -2.18 -2.80 -1.06
N SER A 221 -1.90 -3.64 -2.04
CA SER A 221 -1.92 -3.26 -3.46
C SER A 221 -3.31 -2.80 -3.93
N ARG A 222 -4.37 -3.47 -3.45
CA ARG A 222 -5.75 -3.08 -3.75
C ARG A 222 -6.10 -1.76 -3.06
N ALA A 223 -5.70 -1.57 -1.81
CA ALA A 223 -5.85 -0.29 -1.11
C ALA A 223 -5.20 0.87 -1.88
N LEU A 224 -3.97 0.70 -2.37
CA LEU A 224 -3.29 1.71 -3.20
C LEU A 224 -4.05 2.08 -4.48
N LYS A 225 -4.70 1.10 -5.13
CA LYS A 225 -5.50 1.34 -6.35
C LYS A 225 -6.77 2.13 -6.06
N THR A 226 -7.37 1.95 -4.89
CA THR A 226 -8.58 2.70 -4.52
C THR A 226 -8.31 4.19 -4.27
N GLN A 227 -7.06 4.62 -4.01
CA GLN A 227 -6.69 6.04 -3.81
C GLN A 227 -7.48 6.73 -2.68
N THR A 228 -7.82 5.99 -1.61
CA THR A 228 -8.48 6.57 -0.44
C THR A 228 -7.54 7.49 0.31
N ARG A 229 -7.88 8.79 0.38
CA ARG A 229 -7.03 9.87 0.90
C ARG A 229 -6.44 9.54 2.28
N GLY A 230 -5.13 9.67 2.41
CA GLY A 230 -4.35 9.41 3.62
C GLY A 230 -3.93 7.94 3.80
N TYR A 231 -4.67 6.99 3.22
CA TYR A 231 -4.33 5.57 3.29
C TYR A 231 -3.35 5.13 2.19
N GLU A 232 -3.27 5.88 1.10
CA GLU A 232 -2.34 5.60 0.00
C GLU A 232 -0.87 5.70 0.41
N ILE A 233 -0.54 6.64 1.29
CA ILE A 233 0.84 6.85 1.76
C ILE A 233 1.22 5.68 2.66
N LYS A 234 0.40 5.39 3.67
CA LYS A 234 0.62 4.31 4.64
C LYS A 234 0.65 2.95 3.96
N ALA A 235 -0.28 2.66 3.05
CA ALA A 235 -0.28 1.41 2.32
C ALA A 235 1.02 1.19 1.53
N GLY A 236 1.61 2.25 0.97
CA GLY A 236 2.88 2.17 0.26
C GLY A 236 4.08 1.91 1.17
N GLU A 237 4.09 2.50 2.37
CA GLU A 237 5.09 2.24 3.40
C GLU A 237 5.02 0.79 3.88
N PHE A 238 3.82 0.32 4.24
CA PHE A 238 3.62 -1.06 4.68
C PHE A 238 3.90 -2.06 3.57
N GLN A 239 3.56 -1.78 2.31
CA GLN A 239 3.92 -2.65 1.19
C GLN A 239 5.45 -2.79 1.03
N THR A 240 6.20 -1.70 1.25
CA THR A 240 7.67 -1.74 1.21
C THR A 240 8.20 -2.57 2.38
N LYS A 241 7.64 -2.39 3.58
CA LYS A 241 7.99 -3.18 4.76
C LYS A 241 7.67 -4.66 4.61
N THR A 242 6.51 -5.01 4.03
CA THR A 242 6.13 -6.40 3.73
C THR A 242 7.20 -7.08 2.88
N ILE A 243 7.72 -6.38 1.87
CA ILE A 243 8.80 -6.89 1.01
C ILE A 243 10.08 -7.12 1.81
N GLU A 244 10.50 -6.15 2.63
CA GLU A 244 11.71 -6.24 3.43
C GLU A 244 11.65 -7.38 4.47
N ASP A 245 10.54 -7.49 5.19
CA ASP A 245 10.33 -8.52 6.19
C ASP A 245 10.24 -9.92 5.54
N PHE A 246 9.60 -9.99 4.38
CA PHE A 246 9.54 -11.20 3.56
C PHE A 246 10.94 -11.66 3.11
N THR A 247 11.74 -10.78 2.49
CA THR A 247 13.11 -11.10 2.05
C THR A 247 13.99 -11.50 3.23
N ARG A 248 13.81 -10.88 4.40
CA ARG A 248 14.53 -11.26 5.63
C ARG A 248 14.17 -12.68 6.07
N LYS A 249 12.89 -13.07 6.00
CA LYS A 249 12.43 -14.41 6.39
C LYS A 249 13.02 -15.49 5.49
N GLU A 250 12.95 -15.32 4.17
CA GLU A 250 13.56 -16.27 3.22
C GLU A 250 15.07 -16.42 3.44
N ALA A 251 15.79 -15.30 3.63
CA ALA A 251 17.23 -15.35 3.89
C ALA A 251 17.61 -16.08 5.20
N CYS A 252 16.73 -16.07 6.22
CA CYS A 252 16.95 -16.82 7.45
C CYS A 252 16.67 -18.32 7.28
N GLU A 253 15.68 -18.69 6.47
CA GLU A 253 15.34 -20.09 6.17
C GLU A 253 16.45 -20.76 5.34
N ASP A 254 16.99 -20.07 4.33
CA ASP A 254 18.11 -20.57 3.51
C ASP A 254 19.44 -20.69 4.28
N ALA A 255 19.63 -19.87 5.32
CA ALA A 255 20.84 -19.87 6.14
C ALA A 255 20.80 -20.89 7.29
N ALA A 256 19.67 -21.55 7.53
CA ALA A 256 19.59 -22.60 8.52
C ALA A 256 20.43 -23.80 8.02
N PRO A 257 21.58 -24.12 8.68
CA PRO A 257 22.37 -25.27 8.26
C PRO A 257 21.50 -26.50 8.41
N ASP A 258 21.35 -27.21 7.30
CA ASP A 258 20.58 -28.43 7.16
C ASP A 258 21.13 -29.50 8.13
N ALA A 259 20.68 -29.44 9.39
CA ALA A 259 21.17 -30.28 10.49
C ALA A 259 20.82 -31.76 10.28
N GLY A 260 20.03 -32.08 9.25
CA GLY A 260 19.75 -33.43 8.78
C GLY A 260 20.81 -34.02 7.83
N SER A 261 21.64 -33.20 7.17
CA SER A 261 22.53 -33.66 6.08
C SER A 261 23.92 -34.14 6.53
N LEU A 262 24.11 -34.42 7.82
CA LEU A 262 25.36 -34.95 8.39
C LEU A 262 25.26 -36.37 8.97
N ARG A 263 24.19 -37.13 8.67
CA ARG A 263 24.10 -38.55 9.02
C ARG A 263 24.13 -39.45 7.79
N LEU A 264 25.23 -39.54 7.03
CA LEU A 264 25.48 -40.77 6.24
C LEU A 264 26.87 -40.92 5.60
N ILE A 265 27.98 -40.70 6.32
CA ILE A 265 29.29 -41.24 5.86
C ILE A 265 30.09 -41.77 7.06
N SER A 266 29.59 -42.81 7.72
CA SER A 266 30.37 -43.59 8.70
C SER A 266 29.82 -45.02 8.81
N ARG A 267 29.71 -45.73 7.68
CA ARG A 267 29.55 -47.19 7.68
C ARG A 267 29.94 -47.70 6.31
N ASN A 268 31.19 -48.15 6.19
CA ASN A 268 31.69 -49.14 5.22
C ASN A 268 33.22 -49.19 5.31
N LYS A 269 33.71 -49.62 6.48
CA LYS A 269 35.05 -50.18 6.65
C LYS A 269 34.92 -51.28 7.68
N GLU A 270 34.47 -52.44 7.24
CA GLU A 270 34.73 -53.73 7.89
C GLU A 270 34.13 -54.81 6.98
N ASN A 271 35.02 -55.70 6.52
CA ASN A 271 34.82 -56.98 5.80
C ASN A 271 35.63 -57.05 4.51
N LEU A 272 36.94 -57.16 4.70
CA LEU A 272 37.88 -57.83 3.81
C LEU A 272 38.79 -58.66 4.72
N ASP A 273 38.32 -59.85 5.07
CA ASP A 273 39.11 -61.04 5.41
C ASP A 273 38.33 -62.26 4.88
#